data_AF-A0A969JAV6-F1
#
_entry.id   AF-A0A969JAV6-F1
#
_cell.length_a   1.000
_cell.length_b   1.000
_cell.length_c   1.000
_cell.angle_alpha   90.00
_cell.angle_beta   90.00
_cell.angle_gamma   90.00
#
_symmetry.space_group_name_H-M   'P 1'
#
loop_
_entity.id
_entity.type
_entity.pdbx_description
1 polymer ?
#
loop_
_entity_poly.entity_id
_entity_poly.type
_entity_poly.pdbx_seq_one_letter_code
_entity_poly.pdbx_strand_id
1 'polypeptide(L)' 'MPIQKPRLFGLRHSNRDFAQEEAWGKNCFNSSFPASLCSYLYSRNLENIYIKLNSNLEVEHSSIK' A
#
# COMPACT_ATOMS: atom_id res chain seq x y z
N MET A 1 17.48 4.91 -21.06
CA MET A 1 16.95 4.53 -19.73
C MET A 1 15.85 3.51 -19.95
N PRO A 2 15.75 2.43 -19.16
CA PRO A 2 14.66 1.48 -19.30
C PRO A 2 13.32 2.18 -19.07
N ILE A 3 12.32 1.86 -19.90
CA ILE A 3 10.96 2.39 -19.76
C ILE A 3 10.41 1.91 -18.41
N GLN A 4 10.18 2.85 -17.50
CA GLN A 4 9.59 2.54 -16.20
C GLN A 4 8.09 2.31 -16.40
N LYS A 5 7.66 1.05 -16.35
CA LYS A 5 6.23 0.71 -16.38
C LYS A 5 5.53 1.29 -15.15
N PRO A 6 4.29 1.80 -15.27
CA PRO A 6 3.49 2.21 -14.13
C PRO A 6 3.44 1.10 -13.10
N ARG A 7 3.64 1.47 -11.82
CA ARG A 7 3.61 0.54 -10.69
C ARG A 7 3.50 1.32 -9.39
N LEU A 8 3.04 0.61 -8.37
CA LEU A 8 3.10 1.10 -7.00
C LEU A 8 4.48 0.80 -6.38
N PHE A 9 4.92 1.68 -5.47
CA PHE A 9 6.23 1.66 -4.85
C PHE A 9 6.48 0.32 -4.12
N GLY A 10 7.68 -0.24 -4.23
CA GLY A 10 8.05 -1.50 -3.57
C GLY A 10 7.41 -2.77 -4.15
N LEU A 11 6.26 -2.69 -4.83
CA LEU A 11 5.57 -3.86 -5.37
C LEU A 11 6.25 -4.38 -6.64
N ARG A 12 7.03 -5.45 -6.53
CA ARG A 12 7.79 -6.07 -7.66
C ARG A 12 7.05 -7.21 -8.35
N HIS A 13 6.31 -8.00 -7.57
CA HIS A 13 5.56 -9.14 -8.07
C HIS A 13 4.08 -8.92 -7.73
N SER A 14 3.33 -8.43 -8.71
CA SER A 14 1.89 -8.26 -8.60
C SER A 14 1.23 -9.05 -9.72
N ASN A 15 0.09 -9.67 -9.42
CA ASN A 15 -0.81 -10.23 -10.40
C ASN A 15 -1.64 -9.14 -11.12
N ARG A 16 -1.44 -7.86 -10.78
CA ARG A 16 -2.10 -6.70 -11.40
C ARG A 16 -1.14 -5.99 -12.34
N ASP A 17 -1.65 -5.58 -13.50
CA ASP A 17 -0.94 -4.70 -14.42
C ASP A 17 -1.36 -3.25 -14.16
N PHE A 18 -0.49 -2.47 -13.53
CA PHE A 18 -0.76 -1.06 -13.21
C PHE A 18 -0.67 -0.12 -14.41
N ALA A 19 -0.31 -0.63 -15.60
CA ALA A 19 -0.49 0.11 -16.84
C ALA A 19 -1.96 0.17 -17.28
N GLN A 20 -2.83 -0.70 -16.72
CA GLN A 20 -4.25 -0.77 -17.02
C GLN A 20 -5.06 0.05 -16.00
N GLU A 21 -6.09 0.76 -16.48
CA GLU A 21 -6.94 1.62 -15.65
C GLU A 21 -7.66 0.83 -14.55
N GLU A 22 -8.06 -0.41 -14.84
CA GLU A 22 -8.79 -1.28 -13.93
C GLU A 22 -8.01 -1.58 -12.65
N ALA A 23 -6.68 -1.60 -12.73
CA ALA A 23 -5.81 -1.80 -11.56
C ALA A 23 -5.85 -0.63 -10.56
N TRP A 24 -6.31 0.54 -11.01
CA TRP A 24 -6.51 1.75 -10.21
C TRP A 24 -7.95 1.89 -9.69
N GLY A 25 -8.85 0.98 -10.08
CA GLY A 25 -10.20 0.92 -9.53
C GLY A 25 -10.21 0.59 -8.03
N LYS A 26 -11.25 1.06 -7.33
CA LYS A 26 -11.43 0.93 -5.86
C LYS A 26 -11.05 -0.45 -5.30
N ASN A 27 -11.52 -1.54 -5.93
CA ASN A 27 -11.33 -2.90 -5.41
C ASN A 27 -9.88 -3.41 -5.56
N CYS A 28 -9.20 -3.01 -6.63
CA CYS A 28 -7.81 -3.39 -6.88
C CYS A 28 -6.85 -2.48 -6.10
N PHE A 29 -7.13 -1.19 -6.04
CA PHE A 29 -6.31 -0.20 -5.36
C PHE A 29 -6.28 -0.41 -3.84
N ASN A 30 -7.42 -0.74 -3.21
CA ASN A 30 -7.54 -0.87 -1.75
C ASN A 30 -6.62 -1.91 -1.10
N SER A 31 -6.12 -2.89 -1.86
CA SER A 31 -5.15 -3.87 -1.34
C SER A 31 -3.71 -3.58 -1.77
N SER A 32 -3.50 -3.06 -2.98
CA SER A 32 -2.13 -2.74 -3.43
C SER A 32 -1.59 -1.45 -2.85
N PHE A 33 -2.43 -0.43 -2.66
CA PHE A 33 -1.98 0.87 -2.17
C PHE A 33 -1.45 0.81 -0.75
N PRO A 34 -2.14 0.18 0.24
CA PRO A 34 -1.59 0.04 1.58
C PRO A 34 -0.21 -0.63 1.56
N ALA A 35 -0.06 -1.77 0.87
CA ALA A 35 1.22 -2.47 0.77
C ALA A 35 2.37 -1.62 0.17
N SER A 36 2.04 -0.82 -0.84
CA SER A 36 2.97 0.14 -1.43
C SER A 36 3.34 1.27 -0.46
N LEU A 37 2.36 1.79 0.28
CA LEU A 37 2.60 2.81 1.29
C LEU A 37 3.50 2.27 2.41
N CYS A 38 3.29 1.01 2.84
CA CYS A 38 4.17 0.37 3.83
C CYS A 38 5.63 0.36 3.36
N SER A 39 5.83 -0.07 2.11
CA SER A 39 7.14 -0.18 1.48
C SER A 39 7.81 1.20 1.40
N TYR A 40 7.05 2.23 1.07
CA TYR A 40 7.53 3.61 1.00
C TYR A 40 7.96 4.13 2.37
N LEU A 41 7.10 4.04 3.38
CA LEU A 41 7.41 4.49 4.74
C LEU A 41 8.65 3.79 5.29
N TYR A 42 8.76 2.47 5.09
CA TYR A 42 9.96 1.70 5.46
C TYR A 42 11.22 2.24 4.77
N SER A 43 11.16 2.52 3.46
CA SER A 43 12.30 3.07 2.71
C SER A 43 12.74 4.47 3.17
N ARG A 44 11.86 5.17 3.89
CA ARG A 44 12.09 6.51 4.44
C ARG A 44 12.41 6.48 5.94
N ASN A 45 12.55 5.30 6.54
CA ASN A 45 12.72 5.10 7.98
C ASN A 45 11.60 5.77 8.80
N LEU A 46 10.37 5.70 8.31
CA LEU A 46 9.17 6.18 8.98
C LEU A 46 8.38 5.01 9.57
N GLU A 47 7.74 5.23 10.73
CA GLU A 47 6.85 4.25 11.31
C GLU A 47 5.59 4.05 10.48
N ASN A 48 5.17 2.79 10.37
CA ASN A 48 3.92 2.44 9.73
C ASN A 48 2.78 2.50 10.75
N ILE A 49 2.19 3.67 10.95
CA ILE A 49 1.05 3.89 11.86
C ILE A 49 -0.27 3.60 11.12
N TYR A 50 -1.04 2.65 11.62
CA TYR A 50 -2.35 2.28 11.09
C TYR A 50 -3.47 2.59 12.06
N ILE A 51 -4.64 2.84 11.50
CA ILE A 51 -5.91 2.88 12.21
C ILE A 51 -6.38 1.43 12.43
N LYS A 52 -6.62 1.05 13.68
CA LYS A 52 -7.30 -0.19 14.04
C LYS A 52 -8.50 0.11 14.94
N LEU A 53 -9.42 -0.85 15.02
CA LEU A 53 -10.49 -0.83 16.00
C LEU A 53 -10.08 -1.67 17.20
N ASN A 54 -10.24 -1.11 18.41
CA ASN A 54 -10.02 -1.86 19.64
C ASN A 54 -11.21 -2.82 19.92
N SER A 55 -11.15 -3.55 21.04
CA SER A 55 -12.22 -4.46 21.47
C SER A 55 -13.58 -3.78 21.68
N ASN A 56 -13.60 -2.46 21.86
CA ASN A 56 -14.80 -1.64 22.04
C ASN A 56 -15.28 -0.98 20.74
N LEU A 57 -14.67 -1.31 19.60
CA LEU A 57 -14.92 -0.67 18.29
C LEU A 57 -14.54 0.81 18.24
N GLU A 58 -13.65 1.26 19.12
CA GLU A 58 -13.12 2.61 19.10
C GLU A 58 -11.86 2.65 18.23
N VAL A 59 -11.66 3.78 17.54
CA VAL A 59 -10.49 4.02 16.70
C VAL A 59 -9.26 4.21 17.58
N GLU A 60 -8.22 3.42 17.33
CA GLU A 60 -6.89 3.59 17.91
C GLU A 60 -5.81 3.53 16.82
N HIS A 61 -4.64 4.10 17.12
CA HIS A 61 -3.49 4.08 16.22
C HIS A 61 -2.45 3.09 16.73
N SER A 62 -1.90 2.26 15.84
CA SER A 62 -0.81 1.35 16.20
C SER A 62 0.19 1.14 15.08
N SER A 63 1.44 0.88 15.44
CA SER A 63 2.45 0.40 14.51
C SER A 63 2.26 -1.08 14.20
N ILE A 64 2.43 -1.47 12.93
CA ILE A 64 2.66 -2.87 12.58
C ILE A 64 4.14 -3.15 12.80
N LYS A 65 4.44 -4.10 13.67
CA LYS A 65 5.80 -4.61 13.94
C LYS A 65 6.22 -5.63 12.89
#